data_AF-W9CFD6-F1
#
_entry.id   AF-W9CFD6-F1
#
_cell.length_a   1.000
_cell.length_b   1.000
_cell.length_c   1.000
_cell.angle_alpha   90.00
_cell.angle_beta   90.00
_cell.angle_gamma   90.00
#
_symmetry.space_group_name_H-M   'P 1'
#
loop_
_entity.id
_entity.type
_entity.pdbx_description
1 polymer ?
#
loop_
_entity_poly.entity_id
_entity_poly.type
_entity_poly.pdbx_seq_one_letter_code
_entity_poly.pdbx_strand_id
1 'polypeptide(L)'
;MVPPSTLPAPLNLPIREANQAFFFKYAFTLGKAYATFYKTGVKNIYHNFVASRHIQTLIDEKYQSSISSAAKAGGISRADFQLLTRNRHDVKRVPLFALVFMICGEFTPLVVLAISSVVPWTCRIPKQINADRLKLEERRKTSFRNLTMKTPVAGTGVQGLQRMQLLHISWSLGLSSSMWDYIGGRFPGLPNGILKRKVARRVEYLELDDRLIKKDGGVKAMEEEELKMACVERGIDVMGRDVHMLRMQMNAWLRSSEKVSVETLLLTRPAAWPSIPKML
;
A
#
# COMPACT_ATOMS: atom_id res chain seq x y z
N MET A 1 17.06 -4.86 0.03
CA MET A 1 16.19 -4.04 0.91
C MET A 1 15.55 -2.95 0.05
N VAL A 2 14.26 -2.65 0.22
CA VAL A 2 13.55 -1.66 -0.61
C VAL A 2 14.09 -0.25 -0.31
N PRO A 3 14.26 0.65 -1.30
CA PRO A 3 14.84 1.96 -1.05
C PRO A 3 13.97 2.79 -0.09
N PRO A 4 14.54 3.36 1.00
CA PRO A 4 13.80 4.20 1.93
C PRO A 4 13.17 5.44 1.28
N SER A 5 13.72 5.90 0.15
CA SER A 5 13.15 6.98 -0.64
C SER A 5 11.75 6.68 -1.20
N THR A 6 11.34 5.41 -1.24
CA THR A 6 9.98 5.00 -1.66
C THR A 6 8.97 4.96 -0.51
N LEU A 7 9.46 5.12 0.73
CA LEU A 7 8.64 5.18 1.92
C LEU A 7 8.25 6.64 2.23
N PRO A 8 7.19 6.86 3.02
CA PRO A 8 6.90 8.18 3.57
C PRO A 8 8.11 8.75 4.31
N ALA A 9 8.47 10.01 4.06
CA ALA A 9 9.60 10.64 4.73
C ALA A 9 9.36 10.74 6.25
N PRO A 10 10.40 10.67 7.10
CA PRO A 10 10.22 10.91 8.53
C PRO A 10 9.80 12.37 8.77
N LEU A 11 8.75 12.57 9.55
CA LEU A 11 8.29 13.89 9.97
C LEU A 11 8.69 14.13 11.43
N ASN A 12 9.78 14.86 11.63
CA ASN A 12 10.27 15.23 12.95
C ASN A 12 9.65 16.57 13.35
N LEU A 13 8.64 16.52 14.22
CA LEU A 13 7.97 17.72 14.74
C LEU A 13 8.68 18.21 16.01
N PRO A 14 8.83 19.53 16.19
CA PRO A 14 9.35 20.09 17.43
C PRO A 14 8.38 19.80 18.58
N ILE A 15 8.91 19.48 19.76
CA ILE A 15 8.13 19.36 21.00
C ILE A 15 7.95 20.77 21.57
N ARG A 16 6.71 21.17 21.87
CA ARG A 16 6.43 22.46 22.51
C ARG A 16 6.72 22.36 24.01
N GLU A 17 7.56 23.24 24.53
CA GLU A 17 7.77 23.34 25.98
C GLU A 17 6.51 23.89 26.66
N ALA A 18 6.28 23.50 27.93
CA ALA A 18 5.05 23.83 28.66
C ALA A 18 4.75 25.34 28.72
N ASN A 19 5.80 26.17 28.84
CA ASN A 19 5.70 27.63 28.98
C ASN A 19 6.02 28.40 27.70
N GLN A 20 6.24 27.72 26.57
CA GLN A 20 6.57 28.36 25.30
C GLN A 20 5.31 28.92 24.63
N ALA A 21 5.34 30.23 24.31
CA ALA A 21 4.30 30.84 23.48
C ALA A 21 4.22 30.16 22.11
N PHE A 22 3.00 29.93 21.62
CA PHE A 22 2.76 29.25 20.35
C PHE A 22 3.29 30.06 19.15
N PHE A 23 3.10 31.38 19.19
CA PHE A 23 3.38 32.26 18.07
C PHE A 23 4.88 32.61 17.95
N PHE A 24 5.27 33.01 16.73
CA PHE A 24 6.63 33.36 16.29
C PHE A 24 7.65 32.21 16.29
N LYS A 25 8.16 31.77 17.44
CA LYS A 25 9.27 30.79 17.47
C LYS A 25 8.83 29.35 17.20
N TYR A 26 7.81 28.87 17.91
CA TYR A 26 7.31 27.51 17.75
C TYR A 26 6.63 27.32 16.39
N ALA A 27 5.73 28.23 16.02
CA ALA A 27 5.05 28.21 14.71
C ALA A 27 6.03 28.22 13.53
N PHE A 28 7.08 29.05 13.57
CA PHE A 28 8.10 29.06 12.51
C PHE A 28 8.89 27.76 12.43
N THR A 29 9.30 27.22 13.59
CA THR A 29 10.02 25.93 13.65
C THR A 29 9.15 24.78 13.13
N LEU A 30 7.88 24.77 13.51
CA LEU A 30 6.89 23.82 13.03
C LEU A 30 6.69 23.92 11.51
N GLY A 31 6.54 25.14 10.98
CA GLY A 31 6.42 25.40 9.54
C GLY A 31 7.65 24.92 8.77
N LYS A 32 8.86 25.19 9.28
CA LYS A 32 10.13 24.73 8.70
C LYS A 32 10.22 23.20 8.67
N ALA A 33 9.76 22.52 9.70
CA ALA A 33 9.72 21.05 9.74
C ALA A 33 8.83 20.48 8.62
N TYR A 34 7.61 21.01 8.46
CA TYR A 34 6.71 20.60 7.38
C TYR A 34 7.26 20.94 5.99
N ALA A 35 7.82 22.12 5.80
CA ALA A 35 8.42 22.52 4.53
C ALA A 35 9.58 21.59 4.14
N THR A 36 10.43 21.22 5.11
CA THR A 36 11.54 20.28 4.90
C THR A 36 11.03 18.88 4.55
N PHE A 37 9.99 18.41 5.24
CA PHE A 37 9.33 17.14 4.96
C PHE A 37 8.79 17.08 3.52
N TYR A 38 7.98 18.05 3.10
CA TYR A 38 7.42 18.08 1.75
C TYR A 38 8.49 18.24 0.67
N LYS A 39 9.51 19.09 0.91
CA LYS A 39 10.65 19.23 0.00
C LYS A 39 11.39 17.90 -0.17
N THR A 40 11.57 17.14 0.90
CA THR A 40 12.21 15.82 0.87
C THR A 40 11.35 14.82 0.12
N GLY A 41 10.05 14.78 0.39
CA GLY A 41 9.11 13.90 -0.33
C GLY A 41 9.12 14.15 -1.84
N VAL A 42 9.02 15.41 -2.27
CA VAL A 42 9.06 15.78 -3.70
C VAL A 42 10.40 15.41 -4.35
N LYS A 43 11.54 15.64 -3.66
CA LYS A 43 12.85 15.20 -4.13
C LYS A 43 12.91 13.68 -4.30
N ASN A 44 12.37 12.93 -3.35
CA ASN A 44 12.32 11.47 -3.42
C ASN A 44 11.52 11.00 -4.64
N ILE A 45 10.39 11.64 -4.97
CA ILE A 45 9.63 11.32 -6.19
C ILE A 45 10.52 11.48 -7.44
N TYR A 46 11.24 12.60 -7.53
CA TYR A 46 12.12 12.85 -8.67
C TYR A 46 13.24 11.81 -8.77
N HIS A 47 13.96 11.53 -7.68
CA HIS A 47 15.03 10.54 -7.67
C HIS A 47 14.51 9.12 -7.97
N ASN A 48 13.36 8.76 -7.43
CA ASN A 48 12.70 7.48 -7.71
C ASN A 48 12.27 7.39 -9.17
N PHE A 49 11.80 8.49 -9.77
CA PHE A 49 11.45 8.53 -11.18
C PHE A 49 12.68 8.26 -12.06
N VAL A 50 13.78 8.95 -11.81
CA VAL A 50 15.04 8.74 -12.54
C VAL A 50 15.54 7.29 -12.36
N ALA A 51 15.61 6.80 -11.13
CA ALA A 51 16.06 5.43 -10.85
C ALA A 51 15.16 4.37 -11.52
N SER A 52 13.83 4.59 -11.52
CA SER A 52 12.88 3.66 -12.14
C SER A 52 13.04 3.57 -13.66
N ARG A 53 13.54 4.62 -14.33
CA ARG A 53 13.71 4.64 -15.78
C ARG A 53 14.73 3.60 -16.25
N HIS A 54 15.84 3.45 -15.54
CA HIS A 54 16.88 2.47 -15.89
C HIS A 54 16.34 1.04 -15.82
N ILE A 55 15.58 0.74 -14.76
CA ILE A 55 14.97 -0.56 -14.57
C ILE A 55 13.89 -0.80 -15.64
N GLN A 56 13.08 0.21 -15.95
CA GLN A 56 12.05 0.10 -16.98
C GLN A 56 12.67 -0.20 -18.36
N THR A 57 13.75 0.48 -18.73
CA THR A 57 14.48 0.21 -19.99
C THR A 57 14.99 -1.23 -20.04
N LEU A 58 15.58 -1.73 -18.95
CA LEU A 58 16.02 -3.13 -18.85
C LEU A 58 14.86 -4.12 -19.05
N ILE A 59 13.69 -3.82 -18.47
CA ILE A 59 12.48 -4.66 -18.62
C ILE A 59 11.94 -4.61 -20.05
N ASP A 60 11.95 -3.45 -20.67
CA ASP A 60 11.49 -3.27 -22.05
C ASP A 60 12.37 -4.04 -23.03
N GLU A 61 13.70 -3.92 -22.90
CA GLU A 61 14.67 -4.55 -23.80
C GLU A 61 14.79 -6.07 -23.61
N LYS A 62 14.91 -6.55 -22.37
CA LYS A 62 15.22 -7.97 -22.09
C LYS A 62 14.00 -8.83 -21.79
N TYR A 63 12.89 -8.22 -21.41
CA TYR A 63 11.71 -8.94 -20.90
C TYR A 63 10.40 -8.52 -21.56
N GLN A 64 10.45 -7.90 -22.74
CA GLN A 64 9.28 -7.54 -23.54
C GLN A 64 8.27 -6.69 -22.75
N SER A 65 8.78 -5.74 -21.96
CA SER A 65 7.98 -4.88 -21.06
C SER A 65 7.19 -5.62 -19.98
N SER A 66 7.47 -6.91 -19.75
CA SER A 66 6.79 -7.73 -18.74
C SER A 66 7.58 -7.76 -17.42
N ILE A 67 7.07 -7.02 -16.44
CA ILE A 67 7.59 -7.05 -15.05
C ILE A 67 7.51 -8.47 -14.48
N SER A 68 6.43 -9.21 -14.77
CA SER A 68 6.23 -10.59 -14.31
C SER A 68 7.34 -11.51 -14.84
N SER A 69 7.68 -11.39 -16.14
CA SER A 69 8.75 -12.15 -16.76
C SER A 69 10.12 -11.79 -16.18
N ALA A 70 10.42 -10.50 -16.04
CA ALA A 70 11.67 -10.02 -15.45
C ALA A 70 11.85 -10.52 -14.02
N ALA A 71 10.79 -10.45 -13.23
CA ALA A 71 10.79 -10.93 -11.86
C ALA A 71 11.03 -12.45 -11.85
N LYS A 72 10.26 -13.23 -12.62
CA LYS A 72 10.34 -14.70 -12.69
C LYS A 72 11.72 -15.19 -13.12
N ALA A 73 12.32 -14.55 -14.13
CA ALA A 73 13.68 -14.81 -14.58
C ALA A 73 14.76 -14.32 -13.62
N GLY A 74 14.39 -13.64 -12.53
CA GLY A 74 15.31 -13.11 -11.55
C GLY A 74 16.09 -11.88 -12.01
N GLY A 75 15.68 -11.25 -13.10
CA GLY A 75 16.29 -10.03 -13.66
C GLY A 75 16.02 -8.76 -12.87
N ILE A 76 15.11 -8.80 -11.90
CA ILE A 76 14.86 -7.71 -10.95
C ILE A 76 14.78 -8.23 -9.51
N SER A 77 15.17 -7.39 -8.56
CA SER A 77 15.02 -7.62 -7.11
C SER A 77 13.65 -7.15 -6.61
N ARG A 78 13.32 -7.45 -5.33
CA ARG A 78 12.15 -6.85 -4.68
C ARG A 78 12.26 -5.33 -4.61
N ALA A 79 13.47 -4.81 -4.39
CA ALA A 79 13.73 -3.38 -4.32
C ALA A 79 13.33 -2.67 -5.61
N ASP A 80 13.72 -3.25 -6.76
CA ASP A 80 13.39 -2.74 -8.09
C ASP A 80 11.89 -2.80 -8.36
N PHE A 81 11.25 -3.93 -8.02
CA PHE A 81 9.82 -4.13 -8.19
C PHE A 81 8.98 -3.12 -7.40
N GLN A 82 9.35 -2.89 -6.13
CA GLN A 82 8.70 -1.91 -5.27
C GLN A 82 8.97 -0.49 -5.75
N LEU A 83 10.19 -0.17 -6.17
CA LEU A 83 10.52 1.13 -6.74
C LEU A 83 9.65 1.44 -7.98
N LEU A 84 9.54 0.52 -8.94
CA LEU A 84 8.70 0.70 -10.13
C LEU A 84 7.22 0.91 -9.76
N THR A 85 6.70 0.07 -8.86
CA THR A 85 5.27 0.08 -8.52
C THR A 85 4.88 1.35 -7.76
N ARG A 86 5.69 1.73 -6.77
CA ARG A 86 5.48 2.92 -5.93
C ARG A 86 5.71 4.21 -6.72
N ASN A 87 6.76 4.25 -7.54
CA ASN A 87 7.02 5.41 -8.38
C ASN A 87 5.87 5.67 -9.36
N ARG A 88 5.32 4.62 -10.00
CA ARG A 88 4.14 4.77 -10.88
C ARG A 88 2.92 5.29 -10.13
N HIS A 89 2.74 4.91 -8.86
CA HIS A 89 1.67 5.41 -8.02
C HIS A 89 1.83 6.92 -7.72
N ASP A 90 3.04 7.34 -7.37
CA ASP A 90 3.34 8.71 -6.97
C ASP A 90 3.36 9.68 -8.14
N VAL A 91 4.03 9.31 -9.25
CA VAL A 91 4.09 10.13 -10.47
C VAL A 91 2.70 10.43 -11.03
N LYS A 92 1.76 9.47 -10.96
CA LYS A 92 0.37 9.70 -11.39
C LYS A 92 -0.39 10.72 -10.53
N ARG A 93 0.07 10.99 -9.31
CA ARG A 93 -0.53 11.94 -8.37
C ARG A 93 0.14 13.29 -8.37
N VAL A 94 1.38 13.39 -8.87
CA VAL A 94 2.12 14.66 -8.95
C VAL A 94 1.32 15.77 -9.64
N PRO A 95 0.64 15.57 -10.79
CA PRO A 95 -0.09 16.66 -11.45
C PRO A 95 -1.20 17.23 -10.56
N LEU A 96 -1.99 16.37 -9.92
CA LEU A 96 -3.08 16.80 -9.06
C LEU A 96 -2.55 17.41 -7.74
N PHE A 97 -1.48 16.85 -7.19
CA PHE A 97 -0.80 17.40 -6.02
C PHE A 97 -0.21 18.79 -6.30
N ALA A 98 0.41 18.98 -7.46
CA ALA A 98 0.93 20.28 -7.91
C ALA A 98 -0.19 21.29 -8.13
N LEU A 99 -1.33 20.87 -8.68
CA LEU A 99 -2.51 21.73 -8.84
C LEU A 99 -3.04 22.21 -7.48
N VAL A 100 -3.17 21.31 -6.50
CA VAL A 100 -3.57 21.67 -5.13
C VAL A 100 -2.56 22.63 -4.50
N PHE A 101 -1.26 22.42 -4.73
CA PHE A 101 -0.23 23.33 -4.26
C PHE A 101 -0.36 24.72 -4.89
N MET A 102 -0.59 24.80 -6.19
CA MET A 102 -0.74 26.05 -6.93
C MET A 102 -1.98 26.85 -6.49
N ILE A 103 -3.11 26.17 -6.27
CA ILE A 103 -4.37 26.82 -5.86
C ILE A 103 -4.33 27.26 -4.41
N CYS A 104 -3.83 26.40 -3.52
CA CYS A 104 -3.88 26.65 -2.08
C CYS A 104 -2.68 27.43 -1.54
N GLY A 105 -1.59 27.54 -2.32
CA GLY A 105 -0.40 28.31 -1.97
C GLY A 105 0.14 27.97 -0.56
N GLU A 106 0.16 28.96 0.32
CA GLU A 106 0.62 28.79 1.71
C GLU A 106 -0.35 27.96 2.58
N PHE A 107 -1.62 27.82 2.17
CA PHE A 107 -2.63 27.00 2.86
C PHE A 107 -2.58 25.52 2.45
N THR A 108 -1.72 25.12 1.51
CA THR A 108 -1.61 23.73 1.05
C THR A 108 -1.39 22.71 2.17
N PRO A 109 -0.58 22.97 3.23
CA PRO A 109 -0.45 22.03 4.33
C PRO A 109 -1.78 21.70 5.02
N LEU A 110 -2.73 22.64 5.11
CA LEU A 110 -4.06 22.39 5.70
C LEU A 110 -4.95 21.56 4.76
N VAL A 111 -4.92 21.85 3.46
CA VAL A 111 -5.73 21.13 2.46
C VAL A 111 -5.23 19.70 2.24
N VAL A 112 -3.91 19.53 2.22
CA VAL A 112 -3.26 18.21 2.07
C VAL A 112 -3.57 17.32 3.26
N LEU A 113 -3.71 17.87 4.47
CA LEU A 113 -4.15 17.11 5.65
C LEU A 113 -5.55 16.52 5.48
N ALA A 114 -6.46 17.22 4.80
CA ALA A 114 -7.84 16.79 4.60
C ALA A 114 -8.01 15.73 3.49
N ILE A 115 -7.08 15.65 2.52
CA ILE A 115 -7.27 14.85 1.31
C ILE A 115 -6.10 13.89 1.05
N SER A 116 -6.04 12.75 1.75
CA SER A 116 -4.96 11.75 1.60
C SER A 116 -4.87 11.07 0.22
N SER A 117 -5.96 11.09 -0.56
CA SER A 117 -6.04 10.41 -1.86
C SER A 117 -5.17 11.04 -2.95
N VAL A 118 -4.94 12.36 -2.85
CA VAL A 118 -4.18 13.17 -3.81
C VAL A 118 -2.68 13.15 -3.50
N VAL A 119 -2.31 12.85 -2.26
CA VAL A 119 -0.93 12.96 -1.76
C VAL A 119 -0.10 11.75 -2.19
N PRO A 120 1.05 11.95 -2.86
CA PRO A 120 2.04 10.90 -3.10
C PRO A 120 2.51 10.26 -1.80
N TRP A 121 2.88 8.98 -1.81
CA TRP A 121 3.27 8.24 -0.59
C TRP A 121 4.45 8.87 0.14
N THR A 122 5.45 9.32 -0.61
CA THR A 122 6.63 10.05 -0.09
C THR A 122 6.27 11.33 0.69
N CYS A 123 5.11 11.93 0.42
CA CYS A 123 4.61 13.15 1.04
C CYS A 123 3.49 12.91 2.07
N ARG A 124 3.18 11.66 2.43
CA ARG A 124 2.12 11.36 3.40
C ARG A 124 2.60 11.50 4.84
N ILE A 125 1.85 12.27 5.62
CA ILE A 125 2.15 12.50 7.03
C ILE A 125 1.79 11.25 7.86
N PRO A 126 2.55 10.92 8.93
CA PRO A 126 2.26 9.75 9.78
C PRO A 126 0.82 9.65 10.29
N LYS A 127 0.22 10.78 10.70
CA LYS A 127 -1.20 10.82 11.12
C LYS A 127 -2.15 10.39 10.00
N GLN A 128 -1.87 10.77 8.75
CA GLN A 128 -2.69 10.38 7.60
C GLN A 128 -2.55 8.90 7.29
N ILE A 129 -1.34 8.37 7.37
CA ILE A 129 -1.07 6.94 7.16
C ILE A 129 -1.84 6.11 8.19
N ASN A 130 -1.78 6.51 9.47
CA ASN A 130 -2.50 5.83 10.54
C ASN A 130 -4.03 5.93 10.37
N ALA A 131 -4.55 7.10 9.99
CA ALA A 131 -5.98 7.28 9.72
C ALA A 131 -6.45 6.44 8.52
N ASP A 132 -5.69 6.41 7.43
CA ASP A 132 -5.95 5.57 6.25
C ASP A 132 -5.97 4.08 6.62
N ARG A 133 -4.98 3.62 7.41
CA ARG A 133 -4.88 2.23 7.89
C ARG A 133 -6.06 1.84 8.78
N LEU A 134 -6.42 2.69 9.74
CA LEU A 134 -7.58 2.47 10.62
C LEU A 134 -8.87 2.38 9.81
N LYS A 135 -9.09 3.33 8.89
CA LYS A 135 -10.27 3.35 8.02
C LYS A 135 -10.37 2.10 7.15
N LEU A 136 -9.22 1.63 6.63
CA LEU A 136 -9.18 0.40 5.84
C LEU A 136 -9.49 -0.83 6.69
N GLU A 137 -8.98 -0.90 7.92
CA GLU A 137 -9.27 -2.01 8.83
C GLU A 137 -10.75 -2.06 9.22
N GLU A 138 -11.39 -0.93 9.51
CA GLU A 138 -12.84 -0.89 9.78
C GLU A 138 -13.68 -1.35 8.58
N ARG A 139 -13.27 -0.99 7.35
CA ARG A 139 -13.89 -1.49 6.12
C ARG A 139 -13.72 -3.00 5.98
N ARG A 140 -12.52 -3.51 6.26
CA ARG A 140 -12.20 -4.94 6.21
C ARG A 140 -13.04 -5.73 7.21
N LYS A 141 -13.13 -5.28 8.47
CA LYS A 141 -14.00 -5.87 9.49
C LYS A 141 -15.44 -5.94 9.04
N THR A 142 -15.97 -4.83 8.52
CA THR A 142 -17.34 -4.76 7.99
C THR A 142 -17.54 -5.71 6.82
N SER A 143 -16.57 -5.76 5.89
CA SER A 143 -16.64 -6.63 4.72
C SER A 143 -16.62 -8.11 5.08
N PHE A 144 -15.80 -8.52 6.06
CA PHE A 144 -15.79 -9.89 6.55
C PHE A 144 -17.06 -10.27 7.30
N ARG A 145 -17.69 -9.34 8.04
CA ARG A 145 -18.98 -9.60 8.70
C ARG A 145 -20.09 -9.88 7.68
N ASN A 146 -20.03 -9.23 6.53
CA ASN A 146 -21.01 -9.36 5.46
C ASN A 146 -20.67 -10.47 4.45
N LEU A 147 -19.50 -11.11 4.57
CA LEU A 147 -19.07 -12.17 3.67
C LEU A 147 -19.74 -13.49 4.09
N THR A 148 -20.87 -13.80 3.47
CA THR A 148 -21.65 -15.04 3.72
C THR A 148 -21.33 -16.17 2.75
N MET A 149 -20.54 -15.89 1.70
CA MET A 149 -20.23 -16.86 0.65
C MET A 149 -19.14 -17.84 1.09
N LYS A 150 -19.26 -19.10 0.63
CA LYS A 150 -18.18 -20.09 0.77
C LYS A 150 -16.92 -19.63 0.03
N THR A 151 -15.77 -20.05 0.54
CA THR A 151 -14.50 -19.91 -0.16
C THR A 151 -14.56 -20.62 -1.52
N PRO A 152 -13.95 -20.06 -2.57
CA PRO A 152 -13.93 -20.69 -3.88
C PRO A 152 -13.16 -22.01 -3.82
N VAL A 153 -13.46 -22.91 -4.76
CA VAL A 153 -12.70 -24.16 -4.92
C VAL A 153 -11.27 -23.80 -5.32
N ALA A 154 -10.29 -24.57 -4.84
CA ALA A 154 -8.89 -24.38 -5.20
C ALA A 154 -8.73 -24.36 -6.73
N GLY A 155 -7.98 -23.39 -7.25
CA GLY A 155 -7.77 -23.23 -8.70
C GLY A 155 -8.83 -22.44 -9.47
N THR A 156 -9.87 -21.91 -8.80
CA THR A 156 -10.90 -21.06 -9.44
C THR A 156 -10.29 -19.82 -10.12
N GLY A 157 -9.22 -19.26 -9.53
CA GLY A 157 -8.59 -18.03 -9.99
C GLY A 157 -9.53 -16.83 -9.89
N VAL A 158 -9.01 -15.64 -10.22
CA VAL A 158 -9.81 -14.40 -10.13
C VAL A 158 -10.99 -14.37 -11.11
N GLN A 159 -10.88 -15.05 -12.26
CA GLN A 159 -11.92 -15.03 -13.29
C GLN A 159 -13.19 -15.76 -12.87
N GLY A 160 -13.06 -16.82 -12.07
CA GLY A 160 -14.18 -17.58 -11.53
C GLY A 160 -14.79 -16.99 -10.25
N LEU A 161 -14.22 -15.91 -9.70
CA LEU A 161 -14.77 -15.29 -8.49
C LEU A 161 -16.13 -14.64 -8.75
N GLN A 162 -17.03 -14.84 -7.79
CA GLN A 162 -18.34 -14.21 -7.77
C GLN A 162 -18.23 -12.72 -7.43
N ARG A 163 -19.25 -11.93 -7.79
CA ARG A 163 -19.26 -10.48 -7.55
C ARG A 163 -19.03 -10.13 -6.07
N MET A 164 -19.67 -10.84 -5.15
CA MET A 164 -19.52 -10.54 -3.71
C MET A 164 -18.11 -10.85 -3.19
N GLN A 165 -17.45 -11.90 -3.70
CA GLN A 165 -16.05 -12.20 -3.37
C GLN A 165 -15.11 -11.10 -3.91
N LEU A 166 -15.35 -10.67 -5.15
CA LEU A 166 -14.58 -9.57 -5.76
C LEU A 166 -14.78 -8.25 -5.01
N LEU A 167 -16.01 -7.94 -4.58
CA LEU A 167 -16.32 -6.76 -3.80
C LEU A 167 -15.64 -6.82 -2.43
N HIS A 168 -15.69 -7.98 -1.78
CA HIS A 168 -14.99 -8.22 -0.52
C HIS A 168 -13.49 -7.92 -0.66
N ILE A 169 -12.80 -8.54 -1.62
CA ILE A 169 -11.37 -8.31 -1.83
C ILE A 169 -11.10 -6.84 -2.12
N SER A 170 -11.91 -6.20 -2.98
CA SER A 170 -11.76 -4.78 -3.30
C SER A 170 -11.92 -3.87 -2.08
N TRP A 171 -12.89 -4.15 -1.20
CA TRP A 171 -13.13 -3.37 0.01
C TRP A 171 -12.06 -3.62 1.08
N SER A 172 -11.74 -4.89 1.36
CA SER A 172 -10.76 -5.32 2.35
C SER A 172 -9.34 -4.79 2.07
N LEU A 173 -9.01 -4.56 0.80
CA LEU A 173 -7.72 -4.03 0.34
C LEU A 173 -7.77 -2.57 -0.12
N GLY A 174 -8.94 -1.91 -0.07
CA GLY A 174 -9.10 -0.52 -0.47
C GLY A 174 -8.82 -0.25 -1.96
N LEU A 175 -9.13 -1.21 -2.84
CA LEU A 175 -8.88 -1.09 -4.28
C LEU A 175 -9.81 -0.08 -4.98
N SER A 176 -10.90 0.32 -4.35
CA SER A 176 -11.88 1.30 -4.87
C SER A 176 -12.11 2.46 -3.90
N SER A 177 -12.34 3.66 -4.45
CA SER A 177 -12.82 4.80 -3.67
C SER A 177 -14.25 4.54 -3.19
N SER A 178 -14.60 5.04 -2.00
CA SER A 178 -15.97 4.86 -1.48
C SER A 178 -17.04 5.67 -2.16
N MET A 179 -16.65 6.62 -3.01
CA MET A 179 -17.59 7.25 -3.91
C MET A 179 -18.29 6.21 -4.81
N TRP A 180 -17.57 5.15 -5.21
CA TRP A 180 -18.16 4.06 -6.00
C TRP A 180 -19.17 3.22 -5.21
N ASP A 181 -19.07 3.22 -3.89
CA ASP A 181 -20.02 2.51 -3.02
C ASP A 181 -21.37 3.27 -2.99
N TYR A 182 -21.33 4.60 -3.15
CA TYR A 182 -22.51 5.47 -3.19
C TYR A 182 -23.14 5.57 -4.60
N ILE A 183 -22.32 5.67 -5.65
CA ILE A 183 -22.79 5.82 -7.04
C ILE A 183 -23.44 4.54 -7.60
N GLY A 184 -23.13 3.37 -7.03
CA GLY A 184 -23.53 2.07 -7.58
C GLY A 184 -25.04 1.75 -7.59
N GLY A 185 -25.89 2.54 -6.92
CA GLY A 185 -27.33 2.31 -6.87
C GLY A 185 -27.68 0.88 -6.38
N ARG A 186 -28.37 0.09 -7.21
CA ARG A 186 -28.74 -1.32 -6.92
C ARG A 186 -27.54 -2.29 -6.87
N PHE A 187 -26.37 -1.91 -7.38
CA PHE A 187 -25.16 -2.73 -7.36
C PHE A 187 -24.02 -1.94 -6.70
N PRO A 188 -23.75 -2.12 -5.39
CA PRO A 188 -22.71 -1.37 -4.72
C PRO A 188 -21.34 -1.63 -5.38
N GLY A 189 -20.55 -0.56 -5.53
CA GLY A 189 -19.16 -0.62 -6.02
C GLY A 189 -19.00 -0.64 -7.54
N LEU A 190 -17.79 -0.98 -7.99
CA LEU A 190 -17.40 -0.93 -9.41
C LEU A 190 -18.16 -1.93 -10.29
N PRO A 191 -18.28 -1.65 -11.61
CA PRO A 191 -18.70 -2.64 -12.61
C PRO A 191 -17.84 -3.91 -12.55
N ASN A 192 -18.47 -5.07 -12.76
CA ASN A 192 -17.84 -6.37 -12.52
C ASN A 192 -16.53 -6.58 -13.31
N GLY A 193 -16.48 -6.18 -14.58
CA GLY A 193 -15.26 -6.30 -15.40
C GLY A 193 -14.10 -5.46 -14.88
N ILE A 194 -14.39 -4.25 -14.38
CA ILE A 194 -13.37 -3.37 -13.76
C ILE A 194 -12.90 -3.98 -12.45
N LEU A 195 -13.84 -4.48 -11.65
CA LEU A 195 -13.56 -5.11 -10.36
C LEU A 195 -12.66 -6.35 -10.54
N LYS A 196 -13.02 -7.26 -11.44
CA LYS A 196 -12.19 -8.42 -11.83
C LYS A 196 -10.79 -7.99 -12.23
N ARG A 197 -10.67 -6.98 -13.11
CA ARG A 197 -9.37 -6.49 -13.58
C ARG A 197 -8.52 -5.91 -12.45
N LYS A 198 -9.12 -5.16 -11.52
CA LYS A 198 -8.39 -4.57 -10.37
C LYS A 198 -7.95 -5.66 -9.38
N VAL A 199 -8.83 -6.61 -9.08
CA VAL A 199 -8.49 -7.75 -8.22
C VAL A 199 -7.39 -8.60 -8.85
N ALA A 200 -7.49 -8.93 -10.15
CA ALA A 200 -6.49 -9.71 -10.87
C ALA A 200 -5.11 -9.07 -10.82
N ARG A 201 -5.02 -7.75 -11.10
CA ARG A 201 -3.75 -7.02 -10.98
C ARG A 201 -3.19 -7.01 -9.56
N ARG A 202 -4.06 -6.95 -8.54
CA ARG A 202 -3.62 -6.98 -7.15
C ARG A 202 -3.12 -8.36 -6.76
N VAL A 203 -3.82 -9.42 -7.17
CA VAL A 203 -3.38 -10.81 -6.95
C VAL A 203 -2.03 -11.04 -7.61
N GLU A 204 -1.86 -10.68 -8.89
CA GLU A 204 -0.58 -10.78 -9.61
C GLU A 204 0.54 -10.00 -8.89
N TYR A 205 0.26 -8.77 -8.45
CA TYR A 205 1.23 -7.98 -7.67
C TYR A 205 1.67 -8.70 -6.39
N LEU A 206 0.73 -9.27 -5.63
CA LEU A 206 1.02 -9.96 -4.38
C LEU A 206 1.79 -11.25 -4.60
N GLU A 207 1.46 -12.03 -5.64
CA GLU A 207 2.20 -13.24 -6.01
C GLU A 207 3.65 -12.92 -6.40
N LEU A 208 3.86 -11.86 -7.18
CA LEU A 208 5.19 -11.41 -7.55
C LEU A 208 5.98 -10.91 -6.35
N ASP A 209 5.36 -10.10 -5.48
CA ASP A 209 6.00 -9.59 -4.26
C ASP A 209 6.33 -10.73 -3.29
N ASP A 210 5.42 -11.68 -3.05
CA ASP A 210 5.65 -12.87 -2.20
C ASP A 210 6.88 -13.66 -2.68
N ARG A 211 6.99 -13.88 -4.00
CA ARG A 211 8.13 -14.58 -4.58
C ARG A 211 9.43 -13.81 -4.41
N LEU A 212 9.41 -12.50 -4.63
CA LEU A 212 10.59 -11.64 -4.46
C LEU A 212 10.99 -11.51 -2.98
N ILE A 213 10.04 -11.49 -2.05
CA ILE A 213 10.33 -11.53 -0.60
C ILE A 213 11.10 -12.79 -0.25
N LYS A 214 10.63 -13.95 -0.71
CA LYS A 214 11.30 -15.24 -0.43
C LYS A 214 12.71 -15.26 -1.02
N LYS A 215 12.87 -14.79 -2.26
CA LYS A 215 14.16 -14.70 -2.95
C LYS A 215 15.15 -13.77 -2.21
N ASP A 216 14.70 -12.62 -1.73
CA ASP A 216 15.54 -11.57 -1.16
C ASP A 216 15.78 -11.75 0.37
N GLY A 217 15.70 -12.99 0.88
CA GLY A 217 16.02 -13.31 2.28
C GLY A 217 14.86 -13.21 3.28
N GLY A 218 13.62 -13.11 2.79
CA GLY A 218 12.40 -13.16 3.60
C GLY A 218 12.12 -11.88 4.39
N VAL A 219 11.35 -12.01 5.47
CA VAL A 219 10.81 -10.87 6.22
C VAL A 219 11.73 -10.37 7.33
N LYS A 220 12.81 -11.10 7.69
CA LYS A 220 13.60 -10.82 8.90
C LYS A 220 14.28 -9.45 8.87
N ALA A 221 14.83 -9.07 7.71
CA ALA A 221 15.58 -7.83 7.52
C ALA A 221 14.70 -6.66 7.00
N MET A 222 13.37 -6.83 6.94
CA MET A 222 12.48 -5.74 6.54
C MET A 222 12.45 -4.67 7.62
N GLU A 223 12.56 -3.42 7.19
CA GLU A 223 12.28 -2.24 8.02
C GLU A 223 10.80 -2.25 8.48
N GLU A 224 10.53 -1.60 9.61
CA GLU A 224 9.22 -1.67 10.26
C GLU A 224 8.08 -1.11 9.40
N GLU A 225 8.25 0.07 8.82
CA GLU A 225 7.23 0.67 7.97
C GLU A 225 7.05 -0.12 6.67
N GLU A 226 8.14 -0.64 6.10
CA GLU A 226 8.09 -1.57 4.95
C GLU A 226 7.29 -2.85 5.27
N LEU A 227 7.51 -3.44 6.45
CA LEU A 227 6.75 -4.60 6.90
C LEU A 227 5.26 -4.26 7.09
N LYS A 228 4.96 -3.11 7.72
CA LYS A 228 3.56 -2.65 7.89
C LYS A 228 2.88 -2.46 6.54
N MET A 229 3.54 -1.83 5.56
CA MET A 229 3.00 -1.67 4.21
C MET A 229 2.72 -3.04 3.57
N ALA A 230 3.68 -3.95 3.60
CA ALA A 230 3.54 -5.28 3.02
C ALA A 230 2.39 -6.10 3.66
N CYS A 231 2.22 -5.97 4.98
CA CYS A 231 1.10 -6.54 5.72
C CYS A 231 -0.24 -5.92 5.28
N VAL A 232 -0.34 -4.59 5.21
CA VAL A 232 -1.57 -3.89 4.80
C VAL A 232 -1.98 -4.26 3.38
N GLU A 233 -1.03 -4.39 2.45
CA GLU A 233 -1.28 -4.78 1.06
C GLU A 233 -1.91 -6.18 0.92
N ARG A 234 -1.65 -7.06 1.90
CA ARG A 234 -2.14 -8.44 2.01
C ARG A 234 -3.40 -8.57 2.87
N GLY A 235 -3.93 -7.47 3.39
CA GLY A 235 -5.12 -7.52 4.23
C GLY A 235 -4.86 -7.85 5.70
N ILE A 236 -3.61 -7.72 6.17
CA ILE A 236 -3.24 -7.96 7.57
C ILE A 236 -3.47 -6.68 8.39
N ASP A 237 -4.02 -6.83 9.59
CA ASP A 237 -4.22 -5.74 10.55
C ASP A 237 -2.89 -5.36 11.20
N VAL A 238 -2.50 -4.08 11.06
CA VAL A 238 -1.26 -3.53 11.63
C VAL A 238 -1.50 -2.62 12.82
N MET A 239 -2.77 -2.33 13.16
CA MET A 239 -3.09 -1.35 14.19
C MET A 239 -2.79 -1.91 15.57
N GLY A 240 -1.91 -1.22 16.31
CA GLY A 240 -1.53 -1.62 17.67
C GLY A 240 -0.80 -2.97 17.74
N ARG A 241 -0.23 -3.46 16.62
CA ARG A 241 0.52 -4.71 16.58
C ARG A 241 2.01 -4.47 16.73
N ASP A 242 2.65 -5.32 17.52
CA ASP A 242 4.10 -5.36 17.64
C ASP A 242 4.76 -5.86 16.34
N VAL A 243 5.96 -5.38 16.05
CA VAL A 243 6.73 -5.73 14.84
C VAL A 243 6.99 -7.24 14.76
N HIS A 244 7.27 -7.90 15.88
CA HIS A 244 7.45 -9.35 15.92
C HIS A 244 6.19 -10.09 15.48
N MET A 245 5.02 -9.68 15.99
CA MET A 245 3.73 -10.25 15.59
C MET A 245 3.46 -10.06 14.09
N LEU A 246 3.78 -8.89 13.54
CA LEU A 246 3.66 -8.63 12.10
C LEU A 246 4.58 -9.53 11.27
N ARG A 247 5.82 -9.76 11.70
CA ARG A 247 6.73 -10.71 11.03
C ARG A 247 6.17 -12.13 11.08
N MET A 248 5.58 -12.56 12.20
CA MET A 248 4.95 -13.88 12.32
C MET A 248 3.76 -14.03 11.38
N GLN A 249 2.88 -13.03 11.32
CA GLN A 249 1.72 -13.02 10.42
C GLN A 249 2.13 -12.97 8.95
N MET A 250 3.14 -12.17 8.61
CA MET A 250 3.67 -12.11 7.25
C MET A 250 4.28 -13.44 6.82
N ASN A 251 5.05 -14.10 7.69
CA ASN A 251 5.55 -15.45 7.42
C ASN A 251 4.44 -16.49 7.29
N ALA A 252 3.38 -16.36 8.09
CA ALA A 252 2.19 -17.22 7.99
C ALA A 252 1.48 -17.04 6.64
N TRP A 253 1.34 -15.80 6.16
CA TRP A 253 0.86 -15.49 4.81
C TRP A 253 1.73 -16.17 3.75
N LEU A 254 3.05 -15.95 3.77
CA LEU A 254 3.97 -16.46 2.75
C LEU A 254 3.98 -17.99 2.65
N ARG A 255 3.85 -18.69 3.78
CA ARG A 255 3.71 -20.16 3.81
C ARG A 255 2.33 -20.63 3.36
N SER A 256 1.30 -19.81 3.60
CA SER A 256 -0.06 -20.13 3.19
C SER A 256 -0.25 -19.93 1.69
N SER A 257 0.42 -18.94 1.09
CA SER A 257 0.34 -18.68 -0.36
C SER A 257 1.02 -19.74 -1.22
N GLU A 258 1.78 -20.66 -0.61
CA GLU A 258 2.29 -21.87 -1.27
C GLU A 258 1.26 -23.00 -1.32
N LYS A 259 0.29 -23.00 -0.39
CA LYS A 259 -0.68 -24.09 -0.21
C LYS A 259 -2.00 -23.79 -0.89
N VAL A 260 -2.40 -22.52 -0.93
CA VAL A 260 -3.65 -22.05 -1.53
C VAL A 260 -3.42 -20.78 -2.32
N SER A 261 -4.29 -20.49 -3.28
CA SER A 261 -4.19 -19.29 -4.10
C SER A 261 -4.36 -18.00 -3.28
N VAL A 262 -3.73 -16.91 -3.74
CA VAL A 262 -3.75 -15.62 -3.04
C VAL A 262 -5.18 -15.09 -2.87
N GLU A 263 -6.05 -15.21 -3.87
CA GLU A 263 -7.45 -14.80 -3.73
C GLU A 263 -8.21 -15.61 -2.66
N THR A 264 -7.83 -16.87 -2.42
CA THR A 264 -8.39 -17.68 -1.33
C THR A 264 -7.97 -17.13 0.03
N LEU A 265 -6.69 -16.73 0.16
CA LEU A 265 -6.21 -16.08 1.39
C LEU A 265 -6.89 -14.73 1.64
N LEU A 266 -7.15 -13.96 0.58
CA LEU A 266 -7.82 -12.66 0.70
C LEU A 266 -9.31 -12.77 1.08
N LEU A 267 -9.91 -13.95 0.90
CA LEU A 267 -11.28 -14.25 1.31
C LEU A 267 -11.37 -14.91 2.69
N THR A 268 -10.23 -15.17 3.33
CA THR A 268 -10.16 -15.84 4.64
C THR A 268 -9.44 -14.98 5.66
N ARG A 269 -9.82 -15.11 6.93
CA ARG A 269 -9.10 -14.42 8.01
C ARG A 269 -7.77 -15.13 8.31
N PRO A 270 -6.78 -14.42 8.87
CA PRO A 270 -5.50 -15.02 9.26
C PRO A 270 -5.60 -16.30 10.12
N ALA A 271 -6.62 -16.38 10.97
CA ALA A 271 -6.89 -17.57 11.80
C ALA A 271 -7.34 -18.81 11.00
N ALA A 272 -7.85 -18.63 9.79
CA ALA A 272 -8.32 -19.69 8.91
C ALA A 272 -7.29 -20.05 7.82
N TRP A 273 -6.10 -19.45 7.84
CA TRP A 273 -5.07 -19.77 6.87
C TRP A 273 -4.45 -21.14 7.12
N PRO A 274 -4.04 -21.87 6.05
CA PRO A 274 -3.40 -23.18 6.18
C PRO A 274 -2.11 -23.21 7.01
N SER A 275 -1.43 -22.07 7.17
CA SER A 275 -0.28 -21.94 8.05
C SER A 275 -0.56 -20.85 9.07
N ILE A 276 -0.77 -21.25 10.32
CA ILE A 276 -1.08 -20.32 11.42
C ILE A 276 0.21 -19.62 11.89
N PRO A 277 0.14 -18.35 12.30
CA PRO A 277 1.25 -17.71 13.03
C PRO A 277 1.53 -18.51 14.30
N LYS A 278 2.71 -19.13 14.40
CA LYS A 278 3.13 -19.78 15.65
C LYS A 278 3.44 -18.68 16.66
N MET A 279 2.56 -18.46 17.62
CA MET A 279 2.89 -17.67 18.82
C MET A 279 3.86 -18.52 19.64
N LEU A 280 5.15 -18.15 19.63
CA LEU A 280 6.12 -18.68 20.58
C LEU A 280 5.99 -17.88 21.89
#